data_AF-A0A3D4P8K0-F1
#
_entry.id   AF-A0A3D4P8K0-F1
#
_cell.length_a   1.000
_cell.length_b   1.000
_cell.length_c   1.000
_cell.angle_alpha   90.00
_cell.angle_beta   90.00
_cell.angle_gamma   90.00
#
_symmetry.space_group_name_H-M   'P 1'
#
loop_
_entity.id
_entity.type
_entity.pdbx_description
1 polymer ?
#
loop_
_entity_poly.entity_id
_entity_poly.type
_entity_poly.pdbx_seq_one_letter_code
_entity_poly.pdbx_strand_id
1 'polypeptide(L)'
;VLKYQDQLVGNVAMAFLHDGRPPIIRDATYTPKESTAVSLPEGIDLNQTLLKTLGAPNVCSKEWIIRQYDHEVQGGSVVKPLVG
;
A
#
# COMPACT_ATOMS: atom_id res chain seq x y z
N VAL A 1 -13.16 28.11 -19.67
CA VAL A 1 -14.61 28.37 -19.91
C VAL A 1 -15.29 27.08 -20.34
N LEU A 2 -16.44 26.76 -19.75
CA LEU A 2 -17.29 25.61 -20.07
C LEU A 2 -18.53 26.12 -20.81
N LYS A 3 -18.82 25.53 -21.98
CA LYS A 3 -20.00 25.86 -22.79
C LYS A 3 -20.90 24.64 -22.97
N TYR A 4 -22.22 24.89 -23.02
CA TYR A 4 -23.24 23.91 -23.40
C TYR A 4 -24.18 24.58 -24.40
N GLN A 5 -24.39 23.97 -25.58
CA GLN A 5 -25.18 24.56 -26.67
C GLN A 5 -24.79 26.02 -26.97
N ASP A 6 -23.48 26.26 -27.10
CA ASP A 6 -22.86 27.59 -27.29
C ASP A 6 -23.08 28.61 -26.17
N GLN A 7 -23.90 28.31 -25.17
CA GLN A 7 -24.08 29.12 -23.97
C GLN A 7 -22.94 28.87 -22.98
N LEU A 8 -22.34 29.95 -22.49
CA LEU A 8 -21.35 29.88 -21.42
C LEU A 8 -22.06 29.49 -20.12
N VAL A 9 -21.73 28.30 -19.59
CA VAL A 9 -22.32 27.76 -18.35
C VAL A 9 -21.31 27.67 -17.20
N GLY A 10 -20.02 27.95 -17.45
CA GLY A 10 -19.02 28.04 -16.40
C GLY A 10 -17.80 28.85 -16.82
N ASN A 11 -17.36 29.77 -15.96
CA ASN A 11 -16.11 30.50 -16.15
C ASN A 11 -15.39 30.65 -14.82
N VAL A 12 -14.44 29.74 -14.57
CA VAL A 12 -13.64 29.71 -13.35
C VAL A 12 -12.18 29.86 -13.74
N ALA A 13 -11.43 30.71 -13.02
CA ALA A 13 -10.00 30.89 -13.23
C ALA A 13 -9.25 29.60 -12.86
N MET A 14 -8.27 29.20 -13.67
CA MET A 14 -7.48 27.98 -13.43
C MET A 14 -6.73 28.03 -12.10
N ALA A 15 -6.21 29.21 -11.71
CA ALA A 15 -5.58 29.41 -10.41
C ALA A 15 -6.55 29.14 -9.24
N PHE A 16 -7.82 29.55 -9.35
CA PHE A 16 -8.80 29.24 -8.31
C PHE A 16 -9.16 27.75 -8.28
N LEU A 17 -9.27 27.11 -9.46
CA LEU A 17 -9.62 25.70 -9.57
C LEU A 17 -8.51 24.77 -9.02
N HIS A 18 -7.24 25.13 -9.23
CA HIS A 18 -6.09 24.32 -8.82
C HIS A 18 -5.50 24.76 -7.47
N ASP A 19 -5.47 26.06 -7.17
CA ASP A 19 -4.77 26.64 -6.02
C ASP A 19 -5.72 27.36 -5.03
N GLY A 20 -7.02 27.44 -5.31
CA GLY A 20 -7.98 28.18 -4.49
C GLY A 20 -8.34 27.51 -3.16
N ARG A 21 -7.90 26.26 -2.93
CA ARG A 21 -8.11 25.56 -1.67
C ARG A 21 -6.98 25.88 -0.69
N PRO A 22 -7.27 26.49 0.48
CA PRO A 22 -6.24 26.69 1.51
C PRO A 22 -5.62 25.35 1.96
N PRO A 23 -4.30 25.30 2.17
CA PRO A 23 -3.64 24.10 2.66
C PRO A 23 -4.12 23.79 4.08
N ILE A 24 -4.34 22.51 4.37
CA ILE A 24 -4.64 22.08 5.73
C ILE A 24 -3.30 21.83 6.45
N ILE A 25 -2.95 22.73 7.37
CA ILE A 25 -1.78 22.59 8.24
C ILE A 25 -2.16 21.72 9.43
N ARG A 26 -1.37 20.69 9.73
CA ARG A 26 -1.55 19.81 10.89
C ARG A 26 -0.24 19.63 11.62
N ASP A 27 -0.28 19.86 12.92
CA ASP A 27 0.79 19.47 13.82
C ASP A 27 0.61 18.00 14.20
N ALA A 28 1.66 17.21 14.02
CA ALA A 28 1.69 15.81 14.43
C ALA A 28 2.67 15.63 15.59
N THR A 29 2.26 14.88 16.60
CA THR A 29 3.14 14.41 17.67
C THR A 29 3.28 12.91 17.57
N TYR A 30 4.50 12.42 17.75
CA TYR A 30 4.79 10.99 17.80
C TYR A 30 5.29 10.65 19.19
N THR A 31 4.57 9.75 19.86
CA THR A 31 5.00 9.16 21.12
C THR A 31 5.42 7.72 20.82
N PRO A 32 6.74 7.44 20.73
CA PRO A 32 7.21 6.07 20.52
C PRO A 32 6.77 5.20 21.69
N LYS A 33 6.27 4.00 21.37
CA LYS A 33 6.00 2.99 22.39
C LYS A 33 7.34 2.43 22.87
N GLU A 34 7.48 2.26 24.17
CA GLU A 34 8.65 1.59 24.74
C GLU A 34 8.76 0.15 24.24
N SER A 35 9.99 -0.25 23.93
CA SER A 35 10.30 -1.63 23.56
C SER A 35 10.31 -2.50 24.81
N THR A 36 9.49 -3.53 24.83
CA THR A 36 9.48 -4.54 25.89
C THR A 36 10.22 -5.79 25.41
N ALA A 37 11.18 -6.27 26.21
CA ALA A 37 11.81 -7.55 25.93
C ALA A 37 10.75 -8.67 25.93
N VAL A 38 10.79 -9.53 24.91
CA VAL A 38 9.89 -10.67 24.80
C VAL A 38 10.63 -11.92 25.25
N SER A 39 10.12 -12.60 26.27
CA SER A 39 10.56 -13.95 26.64
C SER A 39 9.73 -14.98 25.88
N LEU A 40 10.39 -15.97 25.29
CA LEU A 40 9.69 -17.14 24.75
C LEU A 40 9.21 -18.01 25.92
N PRO A 41 7.93 -18.44 25.94
CA PRO A 41 7.47 -19.38 26.93
C PRO A 41 8.19 -20.72 26.81
N GLU A 42 8.40 -21.39 27.94
CA GLU A 42 8.94 -22.75 27.96
C GLU A 42 7.92 -23.75 27.41
N GLY A 43 8.41 -24.83 26.79
CA GLY A 43 7.54 -25.91 26.27
C GLY A 43 6.81 -25.61 24.96
N ILE A 44 7.20 -24.58 24.21
CA ILE A 44 6.68 -24.35 22.86
C ILE A 44 7.09 -25.51 21.95
N ASP A 45 6.11 -26.14 21.32
CA ASP A 45 6.36 -27.00 20.16
C ASP A 45 6.72 -26.12 18.95
N LEU A 46 8.02 -26.03 18.69
CA LEU A 46 8.56 -25.26 17.57
C LEU A 46 8.15 -25.84 16.21
N ASN A 47 7.93 -27.15 16.11
CA ASN A 47 7.48 -27.76 14.85
C ASN A 47 6.07 -27.29 14.51
N GLN A 48 5.15 -27.37 15.47
CA GLN A 48 3.78 -26.90 15.26
C GLN A 48 3.72 -25.38 15.05
N THR A 49 4.53 -24.63 15.79
CA THR A 49 4.59 -23.16 15.68
C THR A 49 5.11 -22.71 14.32
N LEU A 50 6.12 -23.40 13.79
CA LEU A 50 6.65 -23.13 12.45
C LEU A 50 5.58 -23.39 11.39
N LEU A 51 4.89 -24.54 11.46
CA LEU A 51 3.83 -24.87 10.51
C LEU A 51 2.69 -23.84 10.52
N LYS A 52 2.27 -23.41 11.71
CA LYS A 52 1.26 -22.34 11.87
C LYS A 52 1.73 -21.03 11.25
N THR A 53 2.98 -20.66 11.50
CA THR A 53 3.57 -19.43 10.96
C THR A 53 3.64 -19.47 9.43
N LEU A 54 4.12 -20.57 8.84
CA LEU A 54 4.20 -20.73 7.39
C LEU A 54 2.82 -20.75 6.71
N GLY A 55 1.78 -21.18 7.43
CA GLY A 55 0.39 -21.12 6.97
C GLY A 55 -0.30 -19.76 7.12
N ALA A 56 0.28 -18.83 7.88
CA ALA A 56 -0.37 -17.54 8.16
C ALA A 56 -0.47 -16.67 6.89
N PRO A 57 -1.60 -15.99 6.63
CA PRO A 57 -1.78 -15.17 5.43
C PRO A 57 -0.72 -14.09 5.21
N ASN A 58 -0.09 -13.59 6.28
CA ASN A 58 0.99 -12.60 6.18
C ASN A 58 2.34 -13.20 5.79
N VAL A 59 2.52 -14.52 5.88
CA VAL A 59 3.81 -15.21 5.69
C VAL A 59 3.77 -16.22 4.56
N CYS A 60 2.66 -16.93 4.37
CA CYS A 60 2.52 -18.01 3.39
C CYS A 60 2.85 -17.58 1.95
N SER A 61 3.03 -18.56 1.06
CA SER A 61 3.26 -18.29 -0.36
C SER A 61 2.18 -17.37 -0.94
N LYS A 62 2.63 -16.40 -1.74
CA LYS A 62 1.78 -15.49 -2.50
C LYS A 62 1.65 -15.90 -3.96
N GLU A 63 2.09 -17.11 -4.31
CA GLU A 63 2.09 -17.61 -5.69
C GLU A 63 0.71 -17.48 -6.37
N TRP A 64 -0.37 -17.81 -5.65
CA TRP A 64 -1.73 -17.76 -6.20
C TRP A 64 -2.14 -16.36 -6.70
N ILE A 65 -1.68 -15.29 -6.04
CA ILE A 65 -1.97 -13.91 -6.46
C ILE A 65 -0.96 -13.42 -7.48
N ILE A 66 0.31 -13.82 -7.33
CA ILE A 66 1.38 -13.46 -8.27
C ILE A 66 1.05 -13.99 -9.68
N ARG A 67 0.57 -15.23 -9.80
CA ARG A 67 0.27 -15.87 -11.10
C ARG A 67 -0.98 -15.34 -11.81
N GLN A 68 -1.79 -14.50 -11.16
CA GLN A 68 -2.97 -13.92 -11.81
C GLN A 68 -2.62 -12.82 -12.81
N TYR A 69 -1.40 -12.27 -12.73
CA TYR A 69 -0.96 -11.16 -13.57
C TYR A 69 0.30 -11.53 -14.34
N ASP A 70 0.41 -11.01 -15.56
CA ASP A 70 1.62 -11.11 -16.36
C ASP A 70 2.66 -10.09 -15.86
N HIS A 71 3.82 -10.59 -15.42
CA HIS A 71 4.94 -9.77 -14.92
C HIS A 71 6.04 -9.54 -15.97
N GLU A 72 5.77 -9.89 -17.24
CA GLU A 72 6.74 -9.86 -18.34
C GLU A 72 6.33 -8.91 -19.48
N VAL A 73 5.18 -8.24 -19.36
CA VAL A 73 4.67 -7.30 -20.39
C VAL A 73 5.76 -6.29 -20.76
N GLN A 74 6.03 -6.20 -22.07
CA GLN A 74 7.03 -5.31 -22.69
C GLN A 74 8.48 -5.54 -22.24
N GLY A 75 8.78 -6.56 -21.44
CA GLY A 75 10.14 -6.90 -21.02
C GLY A 75 10.85 -5.82 -20.19
N GLY A 76 10.11 -4.86 -19.62
CA GLY A 76 10.68 -3.70 -18.91
C GLY A 76 11.12 -3.97 -17.47
N SER A 77 10.89 -5.17 -16.94
CA SER A 77 11.14 -5.54 -15.55
C SER A 77 12.31 -6.51 -15.41
N VAL A 78 13.27 -6.15 -14.57
CA VAL A 78 14.47 -6.97 -14.28
C VAL A 78 14.22 -7.95 -13.14
N VAL A 79 13.53 -7.54 -12.07
CA VAL A 79 13.21 -8.38 -10.91
C VAL A 79 11.74 -8.77 -10.97
N LYS A 80 11.46 -10.07 -10.87
CA LYS A 80 10.12 -10.64 -10.88
C LYS A 80 9.79 -11.26 -9.52
N PRO A 81 8.50 -11.37 -9.14
CA PRO A 81 8.13 -11.93 -7.84
C PRO A 81 8.47 -13.41 -7.66
N LEU A 82 8.62 -14.16 -8.76
CA LEU A 82 9.08 -15.55 -8.73
C LEU A 82 10.58 -15.58 -8.97
N VAL A 83 11.31 -16.26 -8.08
CA VAL A 83 12.77 -16.43 -8.11
C VAL A 83 13.12 -17.92 -8.14
N GLY A 84 14.20 -18.27 -8.82
CA GLY A 84 14.66 -19.64 -9.05
C GLY A 84 15.67 -19.72 -10.17
#